data_AF-A0A135SAW2-F1
#
_entry.id   AF-A0A135SAW2-F1
#
_cell.length_a   1.000
_cell.length_b   1.000
_cell.length_c   1.000
_cell.angle_alpha   90.00
_cell.angle_beta   90.00
_cell.angle_gamma   90.00
#
_symmetry.space_group_name_H-M   'P 1'
#
loop_
_entity.id
_entity.type
_entity.pdbx_description
1 polymer ?
#
loop_
_entity_poly.entity_id
_entity_poly.type
_entity_poly.pdbx_seq_one_letter_code
_entity_poly.pdbx_strand_id
1 'polypeptide(L)'
;VYSFNLDPSVADFPIIYSKLIWGSKEVRWDIYEAGWTDRQWEYPPVPGQNGYIGPATSHVVAGSVSYFDPTRYDPDDTWTYPQVDLYRNAQTQASYHEFWWFGKLGNGSQIELGNYTMRFATLKPFGNPAAADNWDVFQTPQIQVTGKYERRG
;
A
#
# COMPACT_ATOMS: atom_id res chain seq x y z
N VAL A 1 6.97 -10.76 -7.81
CA VAL A 1 5.95 -10.99 -8.85
C VAL A 1 4.65 -11.22 -8.12
N TYR A 2 3.54 -10.64 -8.58
CA TYR A 2 2.22 -10.78 -7.96
C TYR A 2 1.17 -11.04 -9.05
N SER A 3 0.45 -12.14 -8.92
CA SER A 3 -0.70 -12.50 -9.76
C SER A 3 -2.02 -11.98 -9.20
N PHE A 4 -2.05 -11.56 -7.94
CA PHE A 4 -3.26 -11.20 -7.20
C PHE A 4 -4.29 -12.33 -7.16
N ASN A 5 -3.82 -13.58 -7.17
CA ASN A 5 -4.66 -14.73 -6.90
C ASN A 5 -5.02 -14.76 -5.40
N LEU A 6 -6.32 -14.61 -5.12
CA LEU A 6 -6.86 -14.52 -3.77
C LEU A 6 -7.30 -15.88 -3.20
N ASP A 7 -7.07 -16.99 -3.92
CA ASP A 7 -7.26 -18.32 -3.37
C ASP A 7 -6.43 -18.47 -2.08
N PRO A 8 -7.03 -18.87 -0.93
CA PRO A 8 -6.31 -18.96 0.34
C PRO A 8 -5.09 -19.89 0.31
N SER A 9 -5.05 -20.86 -0.61
CA SER A 9 -3.92 -21.78 -0.80
C SER A 9 -2.78 -21.17 -1.63
N VAL A 10 -3.02 -20.03 -2.28
CA VAL A 10 -2.04 -19.31 -3.11
C VAL A 10 -1.65 -17.98 -2.45
N ALA A 11 -2.64 -17.14 -2.13
CA ALA A 11 -2.50 -15.84 -1.48
C ALA A 11 -1.36 -14.97 -2.04
N ASP A 12 -1.38 -14.71 -3.35
CA ASP A 12 -0.26 -14.08 -4.06
C ASP A 12 -0.45 -12.57 -4.23
N PHE A 13 -0.19 -11.84 -3.15
CA PHE A 13 -0.27 -10.38 -3.07
C PHE A 13 0.68 -9.84 -1.98
N PRO A 14 1.10 -8.57 -2.06
CA PRO A 14 1.94 -7.95 -1.05
C PRO A 14 1.17 -7.69 0.25
N ILE A 15 1.82 -8.06 1.35
CA ILE A 15 1.43 -7.68 2.71
C ILE A 15 2.54 -6.80 3.28
N ILE A 16 2.17 -5.65 3.85
CA ILE A 16 3.09 -4.79 4.60
C ILE A 16 2.78 -4.91 6.08
N TYR A 17 3.80 -5.29 6.84
CA TYR A 17 3.83 -5.22 8.30
C TYR A 17 4.62 -3.99 8.72
N SER A 18 3.93 -2.94 9.15
CA SER A 18 4.54 -1.70 9.61
C SER A 18 4.65 -1.67 11.13
N LYS A 19 5.84 -1.33 11.65
CA LYS A 19 6.06 -1.19 13.09
C LYS A 19 6.56 0.21 13.42
N LEU A 20 5.63 1.05 13.83
CA LEU A 20 5.86 2.45 14.16
C LEU A 20 6.31 2.62 15.61
N ILE A 21 7.49 3.18 15.82
CA ILE A 21 7.99 3.53 17.16
C ILE A 21 7.20 4.71 17.75
N TRP A 22 6.77 5.64 16.88
CA TRP A 22 6.00 6.84 17.19
C TRP A 22 4.75 6.91 16.31
N GLY A 23 3.71 7.60 16.75
CA GLY A 23 2.56 7.86 15.90
C GLY A 23 2.97 8.71 14.69
N SER A 24 2.31 8.50 13.56
CA SER A 24 2.51 9.27 12.33
C SER A 24 1.22 9.97 11.93
N LYS A 25 1.35 11.22 11.46
CA LYS A 25 0.23 11.93 10.86
C LYS A 25 -0.18 11.35 9.51
N GLU A 26 0.76 10.78 8.77
CA GLU A 26 0.51 10.24 7.44
C GLU A 26 1.34 8.99 7.15
N VAL A 27 0.69 7.93 6.68
CA VAL A 27 1.30 6.77 6.05
C VAL A 27 0.78 6.70 4.63
N ARG A 28 1.67 6.43 3.69
CA ARG A 28 1.36 6.37 2.26
C ARG A 28 1.86 5.06 1.67
N TRP A 29 1.07 4.47 0.80
CA TRP A 29 1.50 3.45 -0.13
C TRP A 29 1.17 3.92 -1.54
N ASP A 30 2.20 4.36 -2.25
CA ASP A 30 2.10 5.01 -3.54
C ASP A 30 2.70 4.09 -4.62
N ILE A 31 2.06 4.03 -5.79
CA ILE A 31 2.49 3.22 -6.93
C ILE A 31 3.04 4.11 -8.04
N TYR A 32 4.18 3.74 -8.60
CA TYR A 32 4.89 4.46 -9.64
C TYR A 32 5.24 3.56 -10.82
N GLU A 33 5.52 4.18 -11.96
CA GLU A 33 6.05 3.53 -13.16
C GLU A 33 7.36 2.77 -12.87
N ALA A 34 7.63 1.75 -13.71
CA ALA A 34 8.87 0.98 -13.63
C ALA A 34 10.11 1.89 -13.68
N GLY A 35 11.09 1.62 -12.82
CA GLY A 35 12.34 2.38 -12.79
C GLY A 35 12.25 3.79 -12.18
N TRP A 36 11.07 4.19 -11.69
CA TRP A 36 10.91 5.44 -10.93
C TRP A 36 11.86 5.51 -9.73
N THR A 37 12.36 6.70 -9.41
CA THR A 37 13.26 6.94 -8.27
C THR A 37 12.78 8.07 -7.38
N ASP A 38 13.10 8.01 -6.09
CA ASP A 38 12.68 8.98 -5.07
C ASP A 38 13.16 10.42 -5.33
N ARG A 39 14.14 10.61 -6.23
CA ARG A 39 14.58 11.94 -6.70
C ARG A 39 13.49 12.72 -7.44
N GLN A 40 12.50 12.03 -7.98
CA GLN A 40 11.38 12.61 -8.72
C GLN A 40 10.15 12.83 -7.82
N TRP A 41 10.25 12.50 -6.53
CA TRP A 41 9.14 12.56 -5.60
C TRP A 41 8.79 14.01 -5.23
N GLU A 42 7.49 14.31 -5.28
CA GLU A 42 6.94 15.61 -4.90
C GLU A 42 5.64 15.39 -4.12
N TYR A 43 5.35 16.30 -3.20
CA TYR A 43 4.16 16.26 -2.37
C TYR A 43 3.19 17.42 -2.68
N PRO A 44 1.88 17.16 -2.73
CA PRO A 44 1.28 15.82 -2.80
C PRO A 44 1.55 15.20 -4.18
N PRO A 45 1.76 13.88 -4.28
CA PRO A 45 1.92 13.24 -5.58
C PRO A 45 0.61 13.31 -6.36
N VAL A 46 0.67 13.67 -7.64
CA VAL A 46 -0.50 13.87 -8.52
C VAL A 46 -0.49 12.82 -9.63
N PRO A 47 -1.55 11.98 -9.78
CA PRO A 47 -1.56 10.92 -10.78
C PRO A 47 -1.23 11.44 -12.19
N GLY A 48 -0.35 10.74 -12.91
CA GLY A 48 0.15 11.13 -14.22
C GLY A 48 1.32 12.12 -14.20
N GLN A 49 1.80 12.54 -13.03
CA GLN A 49 2.99 13.40 -12.90
C GLN A 49 4.15 12.64 -12.26
N ASN A 50 5.37 12.92 -12.73
CA ASN A 50 6.60 12.35 -12.18
C ASN A 50 6.56 10.81 -12.02
N GLY A 51 5.90 10.11 -12.96
CA GLY A 51 5.74 8.66 -12.95
C GLY A 51 4.79 8.11 -11.88
N TYR A 52 4.06 8.96 -11.14
CA TYR A 52 3.09 8.52 -10.14
C TYR A 52 1.80 8.02 -10.80
N ILE A 53 1.41 6.80 -10.51
CA ILE A 53 0.21 6.16 -11.05
C ILE A 53 -0.98 6.45 -10.14
N GLY A 54 -0.78 6.36 -8.83
CA GLY A 54 -1.82 6.59 -7.84
C GLY A 54 -1.54 5.91 -6.51
N PRO A 55 -2.38 6.18 -5.49
CA PRO A 55 -2.24 5.53 -4.21
C PRO A 55 -2.76 4.10 -4.33
N ALA A 56 -2.11 3.18 -3.63
CA ALA A 56 -2.65 1.85 -3.39
C ALA A 56 -3.90 1.95 -2.49
N THR A 57 -4.60 0.84 -2.37
CA THR A 57 -5.60 0.63 -1.33
C THR A 57 -5.14 -0.44 -0.35
N SER A 58 -5.79 -0.54 0.81
CA SER A 58 -5.68 -1.71 1.67
C SER A 58 -7.06 -2.32 1.89
N HIS A 59 -7.11 -3.64 1.93
CA HIS A 59 -8.33 -4.36 2.27
C HIS A 59 -8.74 -4.11 3.73
N VAL A 60 -10.04 -3.98 4.00
CA VAL A 60 -10.57 -3.60 5.33
C VAL A 60 -10.34 -4.67 6.41
N VAL A 61 -10.17 -5.93 6.01
CA VAL A 61 -9.94 -7.06 6.93
C VAL A 61 -8.47 -7.26 7.32
N ALA A 62 -7.54 -6.53 6.68
CA ALA A 62 -6.11 -6.66 6.95
C ALA A 62 -5.82 -6.44 8.43
N GLY A 63 -5.04 -7.33 9.04
CA GLY A 63 -4.73 -7.32 10.49
C GLY A 63 -5.86 -7.75 11.43
N SER A 64 -7.07 -8.00 10.91
CA SER A 64 -8.23 -8.46 11.70
C SER A 64 -8.52 -9.96 11.52
N VAL A 65 -8.03 -10.56 10.43
CA VAL A 65 -8.16 -11.98 10.12
C VAL A 65 -6.81 -12.57 9.71
N SER A 66 -6.64 -13.88 9.84
CA SER A 66 -5.37 -14.55 9.54
C SER A 66 -5.15 -14.84 8.05
N TYR A 67 -6.21 -14.87 7.25
CA TYR A 67 -6.16 -15.06 5.80
C TYR A 67 -7.40 -14.45 5.13
N PHE A 68 -7.27 -14.12 3.84
CA PHE A 68 -8.39 -13.68 3.03
C PHE A 68 -9.18 -14.89 2.50
N ASP A 69 -10.49 -14.90 2.67
CA ASP A 69 -11.41 -15.90 2.12
C ASP A 69 -12.33 -15.24 1.07
N PRO A 70 -12.11 -15.50 -0.23
CA PRO A 70 -12.90 -14.87 -1.31
C PRO A 70 -14.36 -15.34 -1.34
N THR A 71 -14.74 -16.36 -0.57
CA THR A 71 -16.15 -16.77 -0.41
C THR A 71 -16.87 -15.94 0.66
N ARG A 72 -16.14 -15.32 1.59
CA ARG A 72 -16.70 -14.54 2.70
C ARG A 72 -16.56 -13.03 2.52
N TYR A 73 -15.43 -12.59 2.00
CA TYR A 73 -15.09 -11.17 1.88
C TYR A 73 -15.10 -10.73 0.42
N ASP A 74 -15.58 -9.52 0.17
CA ASP A 74 -15.50 -8.89 -1.15
C ASP A 74 -14.10 -8.28 -1.34
N PRO A 75 -13.31 -8.70 -2.34
CA PRO A 75 -11.96 -8.14 -2.55
C PRO A 75 -11.95 -6.64 -2.87
N ASP A 76 -13.08 -6.06 -3.27
CA ASP A 76 -13.22 -4.63 -3.52
C ASP A 76 -13.45 -3.78 -2.25
N ASP A 77 -13.74 -4.41 -1.10
CA ASP A 77 -13.91 -3.74 0.21
C ASP A 77 -12.56 -3.25 0.74
N THR A 78 -12.24 -2.03 0.34
CA THR A 78 -10.93 -1.41 0.57
C THR A 78 -11.06 0.04 1.00
N TRP A 79 -10.02 0.56 1.64
CA TRP A 79 -9.83 2.00 1.87
C TRP A 79 -8.57 2.48 1.14
N THR A 80 -8.53 3.77 0.83
CA THR A 80 -7.49 4.37 -0.03
C THR A 80 -6.49 5.17 0.79
N TYR A 81 -5.20 5.06 0.46
CA TYR A 81 -4.14 5.88 1.08
C TYR A 81 -4.25 7.37 0.66
N PRO A 82 -3.82 8.32 1.50
CA PRO A 82 -3.06 8.15 2.74
C PRO A 82 -3.89 7.67 3.93
N GLN A 83 -3.27 6.89 4.82
CA GLN A 83 -3.80 6.67 6.16
C GLN A 83 -3.32 7.80 7.06
N VAL A 84 -4.25 8.44 7.76
CA VAL A 84 -3.96 9.58 8.63
C VAL A 84 -4.04 9.22 10.10
N ASP A 85 -3.26 9.93 10.93
CA ASP A 85 -3.24 9.84 12.39
C ASP A 85 -3.07 8.39 12.93
N LEU A 86 -2.14 7.66 12.34
CA LEU A 86 -1.83 6.29 12.73
C LEU A 86 -1.01 6.26 14.02
N TYR A 87 -1.54 5.61 15.05
CA TYR A 87 -0.89 5.48 16.36
C TYR A 87 0.34 4.57 16.31
N ARG A 88 1.24 4.72 17.29
CA ARG A 88 2.44 3.89 17.43
C ARG A 88 2.09 2.42 17.71
N ASN A 89 2.99 1.51 17.39
CA ASN A 89 2.90 0.13 17.87
C ASN A 89 3.41 0.02 19.31
N ALA A 90 2.75 -0.84 20.08
CA ALA A 90 3.10 -1.20 21.45
C ALA A 90 2.69 -2.66 21.69
N GLN A 91 3.47 -3.38 22.50
CA GLN A 91 3.32 -4.83 22.69
C GLN A 91 1.91 -5.26 23.13
N THR A 92 1.17 -4.39 23.82
CA THR A 92 -0.18 -4.66 24.36
C THR A 92 -1.33 -4.07 23.54
N GLN A 93 -1.04 -3.33 22.46
CA GLN A 93 -2.06 -2.65 21.64
C GLN A 93 -2.10 -3.18 20.21
N ALA A 94 -0.94 -3.21 19.55
CA ALA A 94 -0.76 -3.77 18.20
C ALA A 94 0.74 -4.00 17.98
N SER A 95 1.15 -5.25 17.79
CA SER A 95 2.56 -5.61 17.55
C SER A 95 3.11 -4.99 16.25
N TYR A 96 2.23 -4.79 15.27
CA TYR A 96 2.44 -4.13 13.99
C TYR A 96 1.07 -3.69 13.42
N HIS A 97 1.09 -2.76 12.46
CA HIS A 97 -0.03 -2.50 11.56
C HIS A 97 0.14 -3.36 10.30
N GLU A 98 -0.94 -3.96 9.82
CA GLU A 98 -0.92 -4.87 8.68
C GLU A 98 -1.78 -4.35 7.53
N PHE A 99 -1.22 -4.34 6.34
CA PHE A 99 -1.86 -3.80 5.14
C PHE A 99 -1.78 -4.79 3.99
N TRP A 100 -2.90 -5.06 3.33
CA TRP A 100 -3.01 -6.01 2.22
C TRP A 100 -3.43 -5.26 0.96
N TRP A 101 -2.57 -5.26 -0.07
CA TRP A 101 -2.89 -4.61 -1.33
C TRP A 101 -3.14 -5.65 -2.43
N PHE A 102 -4.39 -5.74 -2.89
CA PHE A 102 -4.80 -6.68 -3.94
C PHE A 102 -4.66 -6.10 -5.37
N GLY A 103 -3.92 -5.00 -5.53
CA GLY A 103 -3.73 -4.38 -6.85
C GLY A 103 -4.77 -3.31 -7.18
N LYS A 104 -5.76 -3.03 -6.32
CA LYS A 104 -6.71 -1.91 -6.51
C LYS A 104 -6.05 -0.56 -6.22
N LEU A 105 -6.30 0.42 -7.07
CA LEU A 105 -5.81 1.79 -6.94
C LEU A 105 -6.90 2.69 -6.34
N GLY A 106 -6.51 3.84 -5.81
CA GLY A 106 -7.43 4.77 -5.15
C GLY A 106 -8.54 5.36 -6.03
N ASN A 107 -8.38 5.30 -7.35
CA ASN A 107 -9.43 5.66 -8.32
C ASN A 107 -10.47 4.54 -8.54
N GLY A 108 -10.32 3.40 -7.87
CA GLY A 108 -11.21 2.24 -7.97
C GLY A 108 -10.88 1.27 -9.10
N SER A 109 -9.91 1.56 -9.98
CA SER A 109 -9.44 0.59 -10.97
C SER A 109 -8.49 -0.42 -10.35
N GLN A 110 -8.31 -1.58 -11.00
CA GLN A 110 -7.18 -2.45 -10.70
C GLN A 110 -5.97 -1.97 -11.51
N ILE A 111 -4.77 -2.14 -10.95
CA ILE A 111 -3.51 -1.88 -11.62
C ILE A 111 -3.38 -2.77 -12.86
N GLU A 112 -2.83 -2.22 -13.94
CA GLU A 112 -2.59 -2.99 -15.16
C GLU A 112 -1.45 -4.00 -14.99
N LEU A 113 -1.36 -4.94 -15.93
CA LEU A 113 -0.25 -5.89 -15.98
C LEU A 113 1.02 -5.15 -16.39
N GLY A 114 2.14 -5.43 -15.71
CA GLY A 114 3.39 -4.73 -16.00
C GLY A 114 4.35 -4.70 -14.82
N ASN A 115 5.36 -3.84 -14.95
CA ASN A 115 6.37 -3.62 -13.92
C ASN A 115 6.14 -2.28 -13.24
N TYR A 116 6.32 -2.23 -11.92
CA TYR A 116 6.04 -1.03 -11.12
C TYR A 116 7.01 -0.89 -9.96
N THR A 117 7.22 0.36 -9.55
CA THR A 117 7.92 0.69 -8.31
C THR A 117 6.88 1.02 -7.25
N MET A 118 7.03 0.49 -6.03
CA MET A 118 6.21 0.87 -4.89
C MET A 118 7.00 1.80 -3.97
N ARG A 119 6.28 2.71 -3.31
CA ARG A 119 6.82 3.53 -2.24
C ARG A 119 5.88 3.44 -1.04
N PHE A 120 6.31 2.71 -0.02
CA PHE A 120 5.64 2.74 1.28
C PHE A 120 6.41 3.68 2.20
N ALA A 121 5.76 4.73 2.68
CA ALA A 121 6.42 5.79 3.43
C ALA A 121 5.58 6.25 4.61
N THR A 122 6.25 6.54 5.70
CA THR A 122 5.65 7.09 6.92
C THR A 122 6.25 8.47 7.18
N LEU A 123 5.40 9.48 7.41
CA LEU A 123 5.88 10.80 7.80
C LEU A 123 6.52 10.72 9.19
N LYS A 124 7.75 11.21 9.33
CA LYS A 124 8.42 11.25 10.65
C LYS A 124 7.65 12.18 11.60
N PRO A 125 7.70 11.95 12.92
CA PRO A 125 7.01 12.81 13.90
C PRO A 125 7.34 14.29 13.68
N PHE A 126 6.30 15.13 13.63
CA PHE A 126 6.40 16.58 13.36
C PHE A 126 7.05 16.96 12.02
N GLY A 127 7.20 16.01 11.10
CA GLY A 127 7.80 16.23 9.79
C GLY A 127 6.93 17.12 8.89
N ASN A 128 7.59 17.86 8.00
CA ASN A 128 6.93 18.57 6.91
C ASN A 128 6.66 17.60 5.75
N PRO A 129 5.39 17.32 5.39
CA PRO A 129 5.10 16.40 4.30
C PRO A 129 5.64 16.86 2.95
N ALA A 130 5.86 18.17 2.75
CA ALA A 130 6.46 18.72 1.53
C ALA A 130 7.97 18.46 1.40
N ALA A 131 8.64 17.98 2.45
CA ALA A 131 10.07 17.71 2.45
C ALA A 131 10.33 16.20 2.34
N ALA A 132 10.94 15.73 1.24
CA ALA A 132 11.13 14.30 0.99
C ALA A 132 11.92 13.57 2.09
N ASP A 133 12.93 14.23 2.67
CA ASP A 133 13.77 13.71 3.75
C ASP A 133 13.05 13.58 5.11
N ASN A 134 11.86 14.18 5.25
CA ASN A 134 11.01 14.06 6.43
C ASN A 134 10.18 12.77 6.41
N TRP A 135 10.25 11.98 5.33
CA TRP A 135 9.62 10.67 5.24
C TRP A 135 10.62 9.57 5.60
N ASP A 136 10.15 8.57 6.33
CA ASP A 136 10.82 7.27 6.45
C ASP A 136 10.26 6.36 5.36
N VAL A 137 11.11 5.98 4.41
CA VAL A 137 10.71 5.27 3.19
C VAL A 137 11.21 3.84 3.26
N PHE A 138 10.27 2.90 3.21
CA PHE A 138 10.60 1.49 3.06
C PHE A 138 10.96 1.20 1.60
N GLN A 139 12.23 0.88 1.35
CA GLN A 139 12.71 0.52 0.02
C GLN A 139 12.17 -0.86 -0.37
N THR A 140 11.35 -0.89 -1.43
CA THR A 140 10.84 -2.13 -2.01
C THR A 140 11.54 -2.43 -3.33
N PRO A 141 11.78 -3.71 -3.67
CA PRO A 141 12.17 -4.06 -5.03
C PRO A 141 11.08 -3.68 -6.03
N GLN A 142 11.45 -3.52 -7.29
CA GLN A 142 10.47 -3.42 -8.37
C GLN A 142 9.59 -4.69 -8.35
N ILE A 143 8.29 -4.49 -8.56
CA ILE A 143 7.32 -5.58 -8.65
C ILE A 143 6.93 -5.81 -10.10
N GLN A 144 6.45 -7.01 -10.37
CA GLN A 144 5.82 -7.37 -11.62
C GLN A 144 4.41 -7.87 -11.32
N VAL A 145 3.42 -7.30 -11.98
CA VAL A 145 2.02 -7.70 -11.93
C VAL A 145 1.71 -8.57 -13.14
N THR A 146 1.21 -9.78 -12.88
CA THR A 146 0.95 -10.80 -13.92
C THR A 146 -0.51 -11.26 -13.96
N GLY A 147 -1.34 -10.79 -13.05
CA GLY A 147 -2.75 -11.14 -12.97
C GLY A 147 -3.56 -10.07 -12.25
N LYS A 148 -4.85 -10.34 -12.10
CA LYS A 148 -5.87 -9.47 -11.52
C LYS A 148 -6.86 -10.35 -10.77
N TYR A 149 -7.38 -9.89 -9.63
CA TYR A 149 -8.43 -10.62 -8.92
C TYR A 149 -9.77 -10.47 -9.62
N GLU A 150 -10.61 -11.49 -9.53
CA GLU A 150 -11.99 -11.44 -10.00
C GLU A 150 -12.84 -10.56 -9.08
N ARG A 151 -13.56 -9.60 -9.67
CA ARG A 151 -14.52 -8.78 -8.92
C ARG A 151 -15.80 -9.56 -8.69
N ARG A 152 -16.43 -9.34 -7.53
CA ARG A 152 -17.83 -9.75 -7.35
C ARG A 152 -18.72 -8.83 -8.19
N GLY A 153 -19.61 -9.44 -8.97
CA GLY A 153 -20.61 -8.74 -9.77
C GLY A 153 -21.79 -8.25 -8.96
#